data_AF-A0A8T2VF96-F1
#
_entry.id   AF-A0A8T2VF96-F1
#
_cell.length_a   1.000
_cell.length_b   1.000
_cell.length_c   1.000
_cell.angle_alpha   90.00
_cell.angle_beta   90.00
_cell.angle_gamma   90.00
#
_symmetry.space_group_name_H-M   'P 1'
#
loop_
_entity.id
_entity.type
_entity.pdbx_description
1 polymer ?
#
loop_
_entity_poly.entity_id
_entity_poly.type
_entity_poly.pdbx_seq_one_letter_code
_entity_poly.pdbx_strand_id
1 'polypeptide(L)'
;MMRFLPCYQVVENMRLGMSPVEAAENAISRIKRKYPAFIGAIVALNMKGEHGGACHGWTFQYSVQTTGMEDVNIFTVYPAISS
;
A
#
# COMPACT_ATOMS: atom_id res chain seq x y z
N MET A 1 8.46 -8.54 6.19
CA MET A 1 8.49 -7.07 6.10
C MET A 1 9.89 -6.48 6.21
N MET A 2 10.62 -6.57 7.34
CA MET A 2 11.91 -5.84 7.52
C MET A 2 13.02 -6.16 6.50
N ARG A 3 13.05 -7.38 5.93
CA ARG A 3 14.07 -7.80 4.95
C ARG A 3 13.95 -7.16 3.56
N PHE A 4 12.89 -6.39 3.30
CA PHE A 4 12.56 -5.90 1.96
C PHE A 4 12.52 -4.38 1.84
N LEU A 5 12.71 -3.66 2.95
CA LEU A 5 12.57 -2.20 3.04
C LEU A 5 11.31 -1.69 2.27
N PRO A 6 10.12 -2.24 2.55
CA PRO A 6 8.94 -2.02 1.71
C PRO A 6 8.57 -0.54 1.58
N CYS A 7 8.62 0.23 2.67
CA CYS A 7 8.31 1.66 2.64
C CYS A 7 9.32 2.45 1.80
N TYR A 8 10.60 2.12 1.87
CA TYR A 8 11.62 2.73 1.01
C TYR A 8 11.31 2.47 -0.46
N GLN A 9 11.02 1.22 -0.82
CA GLN A 9 10.69 0.87 -2.20
C GLN A 9 9.43 1.59 -2.69
N VAL A 10 8.40 1.72 -1.85
CA VAL A 10 7.17 2.45 -2.19
C VAL A 10 7.46 3.92 -2.47
N VAL A 11 8.20 4.59 -1.58
CA VAL A 11 8.58 6.00 -1.78
C VAL A 11 9.45 6.17 -3.02
N GLU A 12 10.38 5.25 -3.26
CA GLU A 12 11.24 5.27 -4.44
C GLU A 12 10.46 5.06 -5.74
N ASN A 13 9.48 4.15 -5.75
CA ASN A 13 8.59 3.95 -6.88
C ASN A 13 7.74 5.19 -7.16
N MET A 14 7.22 5.86 -6.12
CA MET A 14 6.51 7.13 -6.28
C MET A 14 7.44 8.26 -6.79
N ARG A 15 8.71 8.28 -6.35
CA ARG A 15 9.74 9.20 -6.88
C ARG A 15 9.96 9.00 -8.39
N LEU A 16 9.81 7.77 -8.88
CA LEU A 16 9.89 7.41 -10.30
C LEU A 16 8.57 7.62 -11.07
N GLY A 17 7.52 8.13 -10.42
CA GLY A 17 6.27 8.51 -11.08
C GLY A 17 5.10 7.54 -10.92
N MET A 18 5.25 6.45 -10.16
CA MET A 18 4.11 5.58 -9.85
C MET A 18 3.10 6.27 -8.94
N SER A 19 1.82 5.96 -9.09
CA SER A 19 0.80 6.34 -8.10
C SER A 19 1.02 5.60 -6.77
N PRO A 20 0.46 6.09 -5.65
CA PRO A 20 0.56 5.42 -4.35
C PRO A 20 0.07 3.96 -4.35
N VAL A 21 -1.01 3.67 -5.08
CA VAL A 21 -1.57 2.31 -5.20
C VAL A 21 -0.59 1.39 -5.93
N GLU A 22 -0.15 1.79 -7.14
CA GLU A 22 0.80 1.01 -7.95
C GLU A 22 2.12 0.77 -7.21
N ALA A 23 2.62 1.78 -6.51
CA ALA A 23 3.85 1.68 -5.73
C ALA A 23 3.71 0.65 -4.59
N ALA A 24 2.60 0.68 -3.85
CA ALA A 24 2.30 -0.27 -2.79
C ALA A 24 2.14 -1.70 -3.32
N GLU A 25 1.41 -1.88 -4.42
CA GLU A 25 1.22 -3.18 -5.07
C GLU A 25 2.53 -3.78 -5.57
N ASN A 26 3.40 -2.94 -6.15
CA ASN A 26 4.74 -3.35 -6.57
C ASN A 26 5.57 -3.88 -5.39
N ALA A 27 5.55 -3.18 -4.25
CA ALA A 27 6.27 -3.61 -3.05
C ALA A 27 5.71 -4.91 -2.46
N ILE A 28 4.38 -5.05 -2.35
CA ILE A 28 3.70 -6.28 -1.90
C ILE A 28 4.04 -7.46 -2.82
N SER A 29 4.00 -7.25 -4.14
CA SER A 29 4.31 -8.28 -5.14
C SER A 29 5.74 -8.80 -5.04
N ARG A 30 6.71 -7.93 -4.74
CA ARG A 30 8.13 -8.33 -4.52
C ARG A 30 8.29 -9.23 -3.30
N ILE A 31 7.53 -8.97 -2.23
CA ILE A 31 7.52 -9.83 -1.03
C ILE A 31 6.82 -11.15 -1.34
N LYS A 32 5.63 -11.11 -1.98
CA LYS A 32 4.84 -12.28 -2.38
C LYS A 32 5.67 -13.29 -3.18
N ARG A 33 6.47 -12.79 -4.14
CA ARG A 33 7.34 -13.65 -4.96
C ARG A 33 8.36 -14.46 -4.15
N LYS A 34 8.82 -13.94 -3.01
CA LYS A 34 9.81 -14.63 -2.15
C LYS A 34 9.17 -15.39 -0.99
N TYR A 35 8.01 -14.92 -0.51
CA TYR A 35 7.26 -15.52 0.59
C TYR A 35 5.77 -15.55 0.25
N PRO A 36 5.27 -16.51 -0.54
CA PRO A 36 3.89 -16.49 -1.06
C PRO A 36 2.80 -16.52 0.02
N ALA A 37 3.10 -17.06 1.20
CA ALA A 37 2.17 -17.18 2.32
C ALA A 37 2.28 -16.04 3.34
N PHE A 38 3.07 -14.98 3.07
CA PHE A 38 3.17 -13.87 4.02
C PHE A 38 1.82 -13.15 4.19
N ILE A 39 1.63 -12.50 5.32
CA ILE A 39 0.49 -11.60 5.54
C ILE A 39 1.06 -10.21 5.75
N GLY A 40 0.49 -9.22 5.07
CA GLY A 40 0.95 -7.84 5.22
C GLY A 40 0.20 -6.86 4.35
N ALA A 41 0.27 -5.60 4.74
CA ALA A 41 -0.30 -4.48 4.00
C ALA A 41 0.66 -3.28 4.03
N ILE A 42 0.50 -2.40 3.05
CA ILE A 42 1.18 -1.11 2.97
C ILE A 42 0.16 -0.05 2.60
N VAL A 43 0.23 1.10 3.26
CA VAL A 43 -0.43 2.35 2.86
C VAL A 43 0.64 3.34 2.37
N ALA A 44 0.30 4.11 1.36
CA ALA A 44 1.16 5.09 0.71
C ALA A 44 0.39 6.40 0.52
N LEU A 45 1.11 7.52 0.61
CA LEU A 45 0.64 8.88 0.39
C LEU A 45 1.75 9.64 -0.34
N ASN A 46 1.39 10.46 -1.34
CA ASN A 46 2.34 11.31 -2.04
C ASN A 46 2.12 12.81 -1.75
N MET A 47 3.00 13.65 -2.29
CA MET A 47 2.96 15.11 -2.07
C MET A 47 1.76 15.80 -2.76
N LYS A 48 1.05 15.12 -3.65
CA LYS A 48 -0.19 15.63 -4.27
C LYS A 48 -1.43 15.36 -3.40
N GLY A 49 -1.26 14.68 -2.26
CA GLY A 49 -2.36 14.26 -1.41
C GLY A 49 -3.05 12.98 -1.88
N GLU A 50 -2.56 12.33 -2.94
CA GLU A 50 -3.08 11.04 -3.39
C GLU A 50 -2.59 9.96 -2.43
N HIS A 51 -3.48 9.06 -2.04
CA HIS A 51 -3.16 7.93 -1.17
C HIS A 51 -3.66 6.62 -1.76
N GLY A 52 -3.11 5.51 -1.27
CA GLY A 52 -3.43 4.17 -1.75
C GLY A 52 -2.87 3.10 -0.83
N GLY A 53 -3.31 1.87 -1.01
CA GLY A 53 -2.76 0.75 -0.25
C GLY A 53 -2.88 -0.55 -1.00
N ALA A 54 -2.04 -1.51 -0.59
CA ALA A 54 -2.03 -2.86 -1.11
C ALA A 54 -1.87 -3.84 0.05
N CYS A 55 -2.48 -5.02 -0.06
CA CYS A 55 -2.39 -6.05 0.97
C CYS A 55 -2.29 -7.45 0.35
N HIS A 56 -1.83 -8.38 1.17
CA HIS A 56 -1.76 -9.80 0.84
C HIS A 56 -2.09 -10.62 2.09
N GLY A 57 -2.90 -11.67 1.93
CA GLY A 57 -3.28 -12.61 3.00
C GLY A 57 -4.48 -12.20 3.87
N TRP A 58 -4.97 -10.96 3.80
CA TRP A 58 -6.21 -10.53 4.45
C TRP A 58 -6.85 -9.33 3.75
N THR A 59 -8.08 -8.97 4.12
CA THR A 59 -8.65 -7.65 3.81
C THR A 59 -8.11 -6.63 4.81
N PHE A 60 -7.57 -5.53 4.31
CA PHE A 60 -6.96 -4.47 5.11
C PHE A 60 -7.81 -3.21 5.08
N GLN A 61 -7.89 -2.48 6.19
CA GLN A 61 -8.54 -1.17 6.23
C GLN A 61 -7.58 -0.11 6.78
N TYR A 62 -7.69 1.11 6.27
CA TYR A 62 -6.98 2.26 6.82
C TYR A 62 -7.87 3.50 6.84
N SER A 63 -7.64 4.36 7.83
CA SER A 63 -8.35 5.62 8.02
C SER A 63 -7.63 6.76 7.30
N VAL A 64 -8.40 7.66 6.69
CA VAL A 64 -7.90 8.91 6.12
C VAL A 64 -8.68 10.07 6.72
N GLN A 65 -7.92 11.09 7.13
CA GLN A 65 -8.44 12.37 7.57
C GLN A 65 -7.54 13.47 7.00
N THR A 66 -8.16 14.50 6.42
CA THR A 66 -7.48 15.71 5.96
C THR A 66 -8.24 16.95 6.43
N THR A 67 -7.60 18.10 6.32
CA THR A 67 -8.20 19.39 6.65
C THR A 67 -9.49 19.60 5.85
N GLY A 68 -10.58 19.95 6.52
CA GLY A 68 -11.89 20.15 5.90
C GLY A 68 -12.80 18.92 5.88
N MET A 69 -12.33 17.76 6.35
CA MET A 69 -13.20 16.62 6.62
C MET A 69 -13.86 16.75 7.99
N GLU A 70 -15.17 16.57 8.06
CA GLU A 70 -15.93 16.53 9.32
C GLU A 70 -15.64 15.26 10.12
N ASP A 71 -15.55 14.12 9.41
CA ASP A 71 -15.32 12.79 9.97
C ASP A 71 -14.17 12.04 9.29
N VAL A 72 -13.73 10.96 9.93
CA VAL A 72 -12.71 10.03 9.39
C VAL A 72 -13.34 9.10 8.35
N ASN A 73 -12.71 8.98 7.17
CA ASN A 73 -13.12 8.01 6.17
C ASN A 73 -12.30 6.72 6.26
N ILE A 74 -12.96 5.57 6.16
CA ILE A 74 -12.32 4.25 6.16
C ILE A 74 -12.24 3.71 4.74
N PHE A 75 -11.02 3.38 4.30
CA PHE A 75 -10.76 2.76 3.01
C PHE A 75 -10.48 1.27 3.18
N THR A 76 -11.21 0.43 2.43
CA THR A 76 -11.03 -1.03 2.42
C THR A 76 -10.21 -1.44 1.21
N VAL A 77 -9.13 -2.19 1.46
CA VAL A 77 -8.23 -2.75 0.46
C VAL A 77 -8.40 -4.27 0.45
N TYR A 78 -8.74 -4.81 -0.72
CA TYR A 78 -8.86 -6.25 -0.91
C TYR A 78 -7.51 -6.82 -1.39
N PRO A 79 -7.14 -8.04 -0.97
CA PRO A 79 -5.93 -8.67 -1.45
C PRO A 79 -6.09 -9.04 -2.92
N ALA A 80 -5.03 -8.85 -3.72
CA ALA A 80 -5.04 -9.24 -5.13
C ALA A 80 -5.29 -10.74 -5.26
N ILE A 81 -6.32 -11.11 -6.03
CA ILE A 81 -6.68 -12.51 -6.29
C ILE A 81 -5.45 -13.19 -6.93
N SER A 82 -4.96 -14.25 -6.29
CA SER A 82 -3.94 -15.11 -6.89
C SER A 82 -4.53 -15.80 -8.12
N SER A 83 -4.13 -15.34 -9.31
CA SER A 83 -4.21 -16.13 -10.55
C SER A 83 -3.30 -17.35 -10.46
#